data_AF-A0A7C5PFA0-F1
#
_entry.id   AF-A0A7C5PFA0-F1
#
_cell.length_a   1.000
_cell.length_b   1.000
_cell.length_c   1.000
_cell.angle_alpha   90.00
_cell.angle_beta   90.00
_cell.angle_gamma   90.00
#
_symmetry.space_group_name_H-M   'P 1'
#
loop_
_entity.id
_entity.type
_entity.pdbx_description
1 polymer ?
#
loop_
_entity_poly.entity_id
_entity_poly.type
_entity_poly.pdbx_seq_one_letter_code
_entity_poly.pdbx_strand_id
1 'polypeptide(L)'
;MKLIILLIPLFLLVFFFLNSFFGRKLKKEFVSLIGVGSVGLSLIFSLYIIINYLFGKYPQPLNFNYYSLLDFLKFKIDFGILIDPLSIFMLFFVTFVGFWIHLYSIGYMGKEEGYARYFAYLNLFMFFMLILSLSNNFVLMFVGWEGVGLCSYLLIGFYFKEEWASNAGSKVFIVNRLGDFGFLLGLFLLFSEKGTFSFSDLFSSGEIS
;
A
#
# COMPACT_ATOMS: atom_id res chain seq x y z
N MET A 1 9.78 13.70 11.08
CA MET A 1 9.81 12.32 10.57
C MET A 1 8.43 11.69 10.46
N LYS A 2 7.61 11.67 11.54
CA LYS A 2 6.23 11.15 11.52
C LYS A 2 5.40 11.64 10.31
N LEU A 3 5.28 12.96 10.13
CA LEU A 3 4.58 13.54 8.97
C LEU A 3 5.15 13.13 7.61
N ILE A 4 6.47 12.99 7.51
CA ILE A 4 7.14 12.64 6.24
C ILE A 4 6.78 11.21 5.81
N ILE A 5 6.77 10.28 6.75
CA ILE A 5 6.39 8.88 6.48
C ILE A 5 4.96 8.80 5.96
N LEU A 6 4.03 9.57 6.55
CA LEU A 6 2.64 9.62 6.12
C LEU A 6 2.47 10.25 4.73
N LEU A 7 3.33 11.20 4.36
CA LEU A 7 3.26 11.88 3.05
C LEU A 7 3.56 10.94 1.88
N ILE A 8 4.39 9.91 2.07
CA ILE A 8 4.79 8.97 1.00
C ILE A 8 3.57 8.27 0.39
N PRO A 9 2.76 7.49 1.14
CA PRO A 9 1.54 6.91 0.57
C PRO A 9 0.52 8.00 0.18
N LEU A 10 0.49 9.14 0.87
CA LEU A 10 -0.48 10.20 0.56
C LEU A 10 -0.26 10.81 -0.82
N PHE A 11 0.97 10.98 -1.31
CA PHE A 11 1.23 11.49 -2.67
C PHE A 11 0.56 10.62 -3.74
N LEU A 12 0.63 9.29 -3.56
CA LEU A 12 0.03 8.31 -4.46
C LEU A 12 -1.50 8.37 -4.42
N LEU A 13 -2.06 8.48 -3.21
CA LEU A 13 -3.51 8.55 -3.00
C LEU A 13 -4.11 9.85 -3.56
N VAL A 14 -3.44 10.99 -3.34
CA VAL A 14 -3.85 12.28 -3.90
C VAL A 14 -3.86 12.22 -5.41
N PHE A 15 -2.82 11.65 -6.04
CA PHE A 15 -2.81 11.47 -7.48
C PHE A 15 -3.94 10.54 -7.96
N PHE A 16 -4.18 9.42 -7.27
CA PHE A 16 -5.28 8.51 -7.59
C PHE A 16 -6.62 9.26 -7.67
N PHE A 17 -6.94 10.08 -6.66
CA PHE A 17 -8.18 10.85 -6.66
C PHE A 17 -8.21 11.91 -7.77
N LEU A 18 -7.13 12.69 -7.93
CA LEU A 18 -7.03 13.70 -9.00
C LEU A 18 -7.30 13.08 -10.37
N ASN A 19 -6.68 11.93 -10.65
CA ASN A 19 -6.79 11.28 -11.94
C ASN A 19 -8.13 10.52 -12.11
N SER A 20 -8.70 9.98 -11.03
CA SER A 20 -10.01 9.32 -11.08
C SER A 20 -11.15 10.32 -11.38
N PHE A 21 -11.10 11.51 -10.80
CA PHE A 21 -12.13 12.54 -11.01
C PHE A 21 -11.88 13.41 -12.25
N PHE A 22 -10.63 13.82 -12.49
CA PHE A 22 -10.29 14.78 -13.54
C PHE A 22 -9.56 14.17 -14.75
N GLY A 23 -9.06 12.94 -14.65
CA GLY A 23 -8.18 12.32 -15.66
C GLY A 23 -8.77 12.22 -17.06
N ARG A 24 -10.11 12.13 -17.19
CA ARG A 24 -10.79 12.15 -18.50
C ARG A 24 -10.64 13.48 -19.25
N LYS A 25 -10.40 14.58 -18.51
CA LYS A 25 -10.26 15.95 -19.07
C LYS A 25 -8.80 16.37 -19.23
N LEU A 26 -7.86 15.60 -18.68
CA LEU A 26 -6.44 15.94 -18.68
C LEU A 26 -5.74 15.37 -19.92
N LYS A 27 -4.73 16.09 -20.41
CA LYS A 27 -3.83 15.60 -21.48
C LYS A 27 -3.00 14.43 -20.95
N LYS A 28 -2.68 13.46 -21.82
CA LYS A 28 -1.85 12.29 -21.48
C LYS A 28 -0.55 12.68 -20.80
N GLU A 29 0.18 13.66 -21.35
CA GLU A 29 1.44 14.17 -20.79
C GLU A 29 1.32 14.62 -19.33
N PHE A 30 0.23 15.29 -18.98
CA PHE A 30 -0.01 15.77 -17.62
C PHE A 30 -0.35 14.62 -16.66
N VAL A 31 -1.12 13.64 -17.12
CA VAL A 31 -1.39 12.40 -16.38
C VAL A 31 -0.10 11.64 -16.12
N SER A 32 0.77 11.50 -17.13
CA SER A 32 2.07 10.84 -17.01
C SER A 32 2.98 11.59 -16.03
N LEU A 33 3.08 12.91 -16.17
CA LEU A 33 3.94 13.76 -15.35
C LEU A 33 3.57 13.67 -13.88
N ILE A 34 2.29 13.83 -13.54
CA ILE A 34 1.87 13.76 -12.13
C ILE A 34 1.89 12.31 -11.64
N GLY A 35 1.51 11.34 -12.49
CA GLY A 35 1.51 9.93 -12.11
C GLY A 35 2.89 9.43 -11.73
N VAL A 36 3.86 9.58 -12.63
CA VAL A 36 5.27 9.25 -12.36
C VAL A 36 5.87 10.17 -11.31
N GLY A 37 5.52 11.46 -11.34
CA GLY A 37 6.00 12.46 -10.39
C GLY A 37 5.61 12.15 -8.94
N SER A 38 4.39 11.66 -8.71
CA SER A 38 3.93 11.28 -7.36
C SER A 38 4.73 10.11 -6.78
N VAL A 39 5.06 9.11 -7.61
CA VAL A 39 5.93 7.99 -7.24
C VAL A 39 7.38 8.45 -7.06
N GLY A 40 7.86 9.35 -7.92
CA GLY A 40 9.18 9.95 -7.82
C GLY A 40 9.38 10.73 -6.52
N LEU A 41 8.39 11.55 -6.13
CA LEU A 41 8.37 12.21 -4.83
C LEU A 41 8.38 11.17 -3.69
N SER A 42 7.54 10.15 -3.78
CA SER A 42 7.51 9.05 -2.80
C SER A 42 8.86 8.36 -2.64
N LEU A 43 9.58 8.13 -3.75
CA LEU A 43 10.93 7.56 -3.77
C LEU A 43 11.98 8.50 -3.13
N ILE A 44 11.93 9.80 -3.44
CA ILE A 44 12.85 10.79 -2.84
C ILE A 44 12.68 10.84 -1.32
N PHE A 45 11.44 10.88 -0.84
CA PHE A 45 11.15 10.88 0.60
C PHE A 45 11.47 9.53 1.26
N SER A 46 11.27 8.41 0.56
CA SER A 46 11.70 7.08 0.99
C SER A 46 13.23 7.03 1.20
N LEU A 47 14.02 7.47 0.20
CA LEU A 47 15.48 7.59 0.31
C LEU A 47 15.91 8.47 1.46
N TYR A 48 15.24 9.60 1.68
CA TYR A 48 15.49 10.46 2.82
C TYR A 48 15.30 9.71 4.16
N ILE A 49 14.24 8.92 4.31
CA ILE A 49 14.01 8.11 5.53
C ILE A 49 15.11 7.06 5.70
N ILE A 50 15.42 6.30 4.64
CA ILE A 50 16.43 5.24 4.65
C ILE A 50 17.79 5.79 5.11
N ILE A 51 18.21 6.91 4.52
CA ILE A 51 19.47 7.59 4.88
C ILE A 51 19.46 7.96 6.36
N ASN A 52 18.43 8.66 6.84
CA ASN A 52 18.39 9.08 8.25
C ASN A 52 18.31 7.88 9.22
N TYR A 53 17.72 6.77 8.81
CA TYR A 53 17.68 5.53 9.58
C TYR A 53 19.06 4.87 9.68
N LEU A 54 19.79 4.76 8.56
CA LEU A 54 21.13 4.16 8.50
C LEU A 54 22.17 4.98 9.28
N PHE A 55 22.05 6.31 9.27
CA PHE A 55 22.92 7.20 10.06
C PHE A 55 22.57 7.24 11.56
N GLY A 56 21.67 6.37 12.03
CA GLY A 56 21.38 6.21 13.46
C GLY A 56 20.78 7.45 14.13
N LYS A 57 20.16 8.35 13.36
CA LYS A 57 19.59 9.59 13.92
C LYS A 57 18.38 9.37 14.83
N TYR A 58 17.85 8.15 14.88
CA TYR A 58 16.62 7.84 15.59
C TYR A 58 16.72 6.49 16.31
N PRO A 59 16.03 6.34 17.46
CA PRO A 59 15.92 5.06 18.15
C PRO A 59 15.15 4.06 17.29
N GLN A 60 15.65 2.82 17.20
CA GLN A 60 15.04 1.76 16.40
C GLN A 60 14.46 0.68 17.34
N PRO A 61 13.28 0.10 17.05
CA PRO A 61 12.34 0.42 15.97
C PRO A 61 11.46 1.65 16.29
N LEU A 62 10.96 2.31 15.25
CA LEU A 62 10.06 3.46 15.39
C LEU A 62 8.61 3.02 15.17
N ASN A 63 7.80 3.10 16.21
CA ASN A 63 6.38 2.80 16.14
C ASN A 63 5.56 4.08 16.32
N PHE A 64 4.77 4.46 15.31
CA PHE A 64 3.96 5.67 15.31
C PHE A 64 2.47 5.34 15.23
N ASN A 65 1.75 5.49 16.34
CA ASN A 65 0.28 5.51 16.32
C ASN A 65 -0.22 6.92 15.98
N TYR A 66 -1.06 7.05 14.95
CA TYR A 66 -1.61 8.34 14.53
C TYR A 66 -3.01 8.58 15.10
N TYR A 67 -3.92 7.62 14.91
CA TYR A 67 -5.31 7.70 15.35
C TYR A 67 -5.84 6.32 15.71
N SER A 68 -6.71 6.23 16.71
CA SER A 68 -7.46 5.00 16.98
C SER A 68 -8.63 4.92 16.00
N LEU A 69 -8.65 3.90 15.15
CA LEU A 69 -9.72 3.63 14.19
C LEU A 69 -10.96 3.07 14.89
N LEU A 70 -10.75 2.16 15.84
CA LEU A 70 -11.79 1.56 16.64
C LEU A 70 -11.27 1.39 18.07
N ASP A 71 -12.04 1.90 19.02
CA ASP A 71 -11.79 1.75 20.45
C ASP A 71 -13.09 1.32 21.11
N PHE A 72 -13.30 0.01 21.21
CA PHE A 72 -14.51 -0.55 21.80
C PHE A 72 -14.17 -1.72 22.73
N LEU A 73 -14.43 -1.55 24.02
CA LEU A 73 -14.14 -2.52 25.09
C LEU A 73 -12.66 -2.95 25.10
N LYS A 74 -12.35 -4.12 24.54
CA LYS A 74 -10.99 -4.67 24.42
C LYS A 74 -10.46 -4.66 22.98
N PHE A 75 -11.27 -4.19 22.03
CA PHE A 75 -10.89 -4.06 20.63
C PHE A 75 -10.33 -2.66 20.40
N LYS A 76 -8.99 -2.58 20.40
CA LYS A 76 -8.27 -1.37 20.00
C LYS A 76 -7.57 -1.62 18.67
N ILE A 77 -7.93 -0.84 17.66
CA ILE A 77 -7.31 -0.87 16.34
C ILE A 77 -6.79 0.53 16.07
N ASP A 78 -5.47 0.68 16.03
CA ASP A 78 -4.81 1.94 15.73
C ASP A 78 -4.43 2.00 14.25
N PHE A 79 -4.53 3.16 13.63
CA PHE A 79 -3.78 3.45 12.41
C PHE A 79 -2.37 3.83 12.84
N GLY A 80 -1.45 2.89 12.71
CA GLY A 80 -0.08 3.09 13.07
C GLY A 80 0.89 2.58 12.03
N ILE A 81 2.05 3.22 12.00
CA ILE A 81 3.13 2.90 11.07
C ILE A 81 4.33 2.40 11.87
N LEU A 82 4.82 1.23 11.50
CA LEU A 82 6.05 0.64 12.01
C LEU A 82 7.18 0.90 11.02
N ILE A 83 8.31 1.42 11.52
CA ILE A 83 9.54 1.57 10.75
C ILE A 83 10.62 0.77 11.46
N ASP A 84 10.92 -0.38 10.86
CA ASP A 84 11.97 -1.31 11.22
C ASP A 84 12.81 -1.65 9.97
N PRO A 85 13.88 -2.45 10.06
CA PRO A 85 14.74 -2.74 8.91
C PRO A 85 13.98 -3.37 7.73
N LEU A 86 12.99 -4.22 8.02
CA LEU A 86 12.18 -4.88 7.00
C LEU A 86 11.27 -3.87 6.28
N SER A 87 10.55 -3.05 7.03
CA SER A 87 9.64 -2.04 6.48
C SER A 87 10.39 -1.01 5.63
N ILE A 88 11.61 -0.65 6.02
CA ILE A 88 12.47 0.27 5.25
C ILE A 88 12.92 -0.35 3.94
N PHE A 89 13.34 -1.61 3.97
CA PHE A 89 13.67 -2.35 2.76
C PHE A 89 12.47 -2.43 1.81
N MET A 90 11.28 -2.75 2.34
CA MET A 90 10.05 -2.82 1.55
C MET A 90 9.64 -1.45 1.01
N LEU A 91 9.76 -0.38 1.81
CA LEU A 91 9.51 0.99 1.40
C LEU A 91 10.39 1.40 0.22
N PHE A 92 11.70 1.10 0.29
CA PHE A 92 12.64 1.31 -0.81
C PHE A 92 12.23 0.51 -2.04
N PHE A 93 12.05 -0.80 -1.87
CA PHE A 93 11.81 -1.72 -2.98
C PHE A 93 10.53 -1.38 -3.73
N VAL A 94 9.44 -1.16 -3.00
CA VAL A 94 8.14 -0.79 -3.59
C VAL A 94 8.28 0.52 -4.36
N THR A 95 8.78 1.59 -3.73
CA THR A 95 8.91 2.91 -4.41
C THR A 95 9.87 2.90 -5.59
N PHE A 96 11.00 2.19 -5.49
CA PHE A 96 12.01 2.11 -6.53
C PHE A 96 11.51 1.33 -7.75
N VAL A 97 11.06 0.08 -7.55
CA VAL A 97 10.52 -0.75 -8.64
C VAL A 97 9.25 -0.12 -9.20
N GLY A 98 8.39 0.41 -8.34
CA GLY A 98 7.18 1.13 -8.71
C GLY A 98 7.46 2.31 -9.63
N PHE A 99 8.50 3.10 -9.36
CA PHE A 99 8.89 4.23 -10.21
C PHE A 99 9.26 3.77 -11.63
N TRP A 100 10.07 2.72 -11.75
CA TRP A 100 10.45 2.16 -13.05
C TRP A 100 9.28 1.56 -13.80
N ILE A 101 8.36 0.87 -13.12
CA ILE A 101 7.13 0.36 -13.72
C ILE A 101 6.27 1.52 -14.26
N HIS A 102 6.14 2.62 -13.51
CA HIS A 102 5.39 3.80 -13.96
C HIS A 102 6.05 4.46 -15.19
N LEU A 103 7.38 4.57 -15.19
CA LEU A 103 8.12 5.14 -16.32
C LEU A 103 7.96 4.29 -17.59
N TYR A 104 8.10 2.96 -17.45
CA TYR A 104 7.87 2.01 -18.55
C TYR A 104 6.43 2.09 -19.08
N SER A 105 5.45 2.22 -18.17
CA SER A 105 4.03 2.29 -18.50
C SER A 105 3.66 3.48 -19.37
N ILE A 106 4.45 4.56 -19.39
CA ILE A 106 4.21 5.71 -20.29
C ILE A 106 4.26 5.25 -21.75
N GLY A 107 5.32 4.52 -22.12
CA GLY A 107 5.49 4.01 -23.48
C GLY A 107 4.50 2.89 -23.79
N TYR A 108 4.36 1.94 -22.85
CA TYR A 108 3.50 0.77 -23.03
C TYR A 108 2.03 1.13 -23.25
N MET A 109 1.46 2.05 -22.44
CA MET A 109 0.05 2.45 -22.53
C MET A 109 -0.17 3.64 -23.47
N GLY A 110 0.86 4.17 -24.12
CA GLY A 110 0.79 5.45 -24.84
C GLY A 110 -0.32 5.53 -25.89
N LYS A 111 -0.62 4.40 -26.55
CA LYS A 111 -1.66 4.28 -27.59
C LYS A 111 -3.00 3.73 -27.10
N GLU A 112 -3.09 3.32 -25.85
CA GLU A 112 -4.28 2.67 -25.29
C GLU A 112 -5.35 3.68 -24.87
N GLU A 113 -6.61 3.24 -24.92
CA GLU A 113 -7.73 3.95 -24.31
C GLU A 113 -7.71 3.77 -22.78
N GLY A 114 -8.22 4.76 -22.04
CA GLY A 114 -8.26 4.66 -20.58
C GLY A 114 -6.91 4.88 -19.88
N TYR A 115 -5.97 5.56 -20.53
CA TYR A 115 -4.65 5.92 -19.99
C TYR A 115 -4.70 6.47 -18.55
N ALA A 116 -5.58 7.44 -18.30
CA ALA A 116 -5.81 7.99 -16.96
C ALA A 116 -6.23 6.93 -15.94
N ARG A 117 -7.18 6.05 -16.30
CA ARG A 117 -7.66 4.98 -15.42
C ARG A 117 -6.55 4.01 -15.05
N TYR A 118 -5.70 3.62 -16.01
CA TYR A 118 -4.56 2.74 -15.76
C TYR A 118 -3.60 3.33 -14.72
N PHE A 119 -3.16 4.57 -14.92
CA PHE A 119 -2.24 5.24 -13.98
C PHE A 119 -2.87 5.48 -12.61
N ALA A 120 -4.18 5.71 -12.54
CA ALA A 120 -4.90 5.77 -11.27
C ALA A 120 -4.82 4.42 -10.54
N TYR A 121 -5.14 3.30 -11.20
CA TYR A 121 -5.06 1.96 -10.59
C TYR A 121 -3.64 1.58 -10.16
N LEU A 122 -2.64 1.94 -10.96
CA LEU A 122 -1.24 1.67 -10.66
C LEU A 122 -0.76 2.44 -9.41
N ASN A 123 -1.17 3.70 -9.25
CA ASN A 123 -0.86 4.48 -8.05
C ASN A 123 -1.64 4.01 -6.82
N LEU A 124 -2.90 3.57 -6.99
CA LEU A 124 -3.66 2.98 -5.90
C LEU A 124 -3.06 1.65 -5.43
N PHE A 125 -2.57 0.83 -6.37
CA PHE A 125 -1.84 -0.40 -6.05
C PHE A 125 -0.61 -0.11 -5.19
N MET A 126 0.20 0.87 -5.62
CA MET A 126 1.37 1.33 -4.88
C MET A 126 1.02 1.85 -3.49
N PHE A 127 -0.06 2.62 -3.37
CA PHE A 127 -0.56 3.11 -2.07
C PHE A 127 -0.85 1.95 -1.11
N PHE A 128 -1.63 0.96 -1.54
CA PHE A 128 -1.96 -0.18 -0.67
C PHE A 128 -0.77 -1.08 -0.38
N MET A 129 0.17 -1.25 -1.33
CA MET A 129 1.44 -1.94 -1.07
C MET A 129 2.26 -1.25 0.03
N LEU A 130 2.25 0.08 0.07
CA LEU A 130 2.92 0.83 1.14
C LEU A 130 2.17 0.75 2.47
N ILE A 131 0.83 0.79 2.48
CA ILE A 131 0.06 0.57 3.71
C ILE A 131 0.34 -0.83 4.26
N LEU A 132 0.33 -1.85 3.40
CA LEU A 132 0.62 -3.24 3.76
C LEU A 132 1.99 -3.37 4.44
N SER A 133 3.04 -2.78 3.86
CA SER A 133 4.41 -2.92 4.35
C SER A 133 4.75 -2.06 5.56
N LEU A 134 4.07 -0.92 5.74
CA LEU A 134 4.31 0.01 6.83
C LEU A 134 3.40 -0.22 8.05
N SER A 135 2.43 -1.12 7.95
CA SER A 135 1.47 -1.38 9.03
C SER A 135 2.15 -1.83 10.32
N ASN A 136 1.67 -1.35 11.47
CA ASN A 136 2.17 -1.78 12.79
C ASN A 136 1.26 -2.81 13.50
N ASN A 137 0.17 -3.21 12.86
CA ASN A 137 -0.79 -4.17 13.38
C ASN A 137 -1.41 -5.00 12.26
N PHE A 138 -1.90 -6.19 12.62
CA PHE A 138 -2.43 -7.15 11.65
C PHE A 138 -3.68 -6.65 10.91
N VAL A 139 -4.50 -5.80 11.55
CA VAL A 139 -5.73 -5.28 10.92
C VAL A 139 -5.41 -4.29 9.81
N LEU A 140 -4.51 -3.33 10.07
CA LEU A 140 -4.07 -2.39 9.04
C LEU A 140 -3.32 -3.09 7.91
N MET A 141 -2.52 -4.12 8.26
CA MET A 141 -1.87 -4.97 7.27
C MET A 141 -2.90 -5.67 6.38
N PHE A 142 -3.98 -6.19 6.96
CA PHE A 142 -5.09 -6.79 6.21
C PHE A 142 -5.81 -5.78 5.30
N VAL A 143 -5.98 -4.54 5.73
CA VAL A 143 -6.54 -3.47 4.87
C VAL A 143 -5.63 -3.21 3.66
N GLY A 144 -4.31 -3.17 3.87
CA GLY A 144 -3.33 -3.09 2.78
C GLY A 144 -3.44 -4.30 1.84
N TRP A 145 -3.54 -5.50 2.40
CA TRP A 145 -3.65 -6.77 1.67
C TRP A 145 -4.88 -6.81 0.75
N GLU A 146 -6.06 -6.53 1.30
CA GLU A 146 -7.32 -6.43 0.55
C GLU A 146 -7.25 -5.38 -0.56
N GLY A 147 -6.65 -4.21 -0.26
CA GLY A 147 -6.47 -3.14 -1.22
C GLY A 147 -5.56 -3.54 -2.39
N VAL A 148 -4.49 -4.27 -2.13
CA VAL A 148 -3.61 -4.84 -3.18
C VAL A 148 -4.36 -5.85 -4.03
N GLY A 149 -5.18 -6.71 -3.42
CA GLY A 149 -6.03 -7.68 -4.12
C GLY A 149 -7.05 -6.99 -5.05
N LEU A 150 -7.73 -5.95 -4.55
CA LEU A 150 -8.66 -5.13 -5.33
C LEU A 150 -7.97 -4.44 -6.50
N CYS A 151 -6.80 -3.82 -6.28
CA CYS A 151 -6.08 -3.14 -7.33
C CYS A 151 -5.56 -4.10 -8.40
N SER A 152 -5.13 -5.30 -8.00
CA SER A 152 -4.74 -6.37 -8.93
C SER A 152 -5.91 -6.79 -9.80
N TYR A 153 -7.10 -6.97 -9.23
CA TYR A 153 -8.33 -7.23 -9.99
C TYR A 153 -8.61 -6.13 -11.02
N LEU A 154 -8.53 -4.86 -10.62
CA LEU A 154 -8.77 -3.71 -11.51
C LEU A 154 -7.75 -3.60 -12.66
N LEU A 155 -6.48 -3.95 -12.40
CA LEU A 155 -5.41 -3.93 -13.40
C LEU A 155 -5.49 -5.12 -14.36
N ILE A 156 -5.77 -6.32 -13.86
CA ILE A 156 -5.94 -7.53 -14.71
C ILE A 156 -7.21 -7.38 -15.57
N GLY A 157 -8.30 -6.92 -14.97
CA GLY A 157 -9.56 -6.63 -15.65
C GLY A 157 -9.57 -5.30 -16.40
N PHE A 158 -8.41 -4.68 -16.68
CA PHE A 158 -8.35 -3.37 -17.33
C PHE A 158 -9.06 -3.36 -18.70
N TYR A 159 -8.91 -4.44 -19.46
CA TYR A 159 -9.63 -4.70 -20.70
C TYR A 159 -11.00 -5.34 -20.44
N PHE A 160 -11.82 -4.72 -19.60
CA PHE A 160 -13.12 -5.27 -19.15
C PHE A 160 -14.12 -5.59 -20.26
N LYS A 161 -13.93 -5.06 -21.49
CA LYS A 161 -14.74 -5.41 -22.66
C LYS A 161 -14.40 -6.79 -23.21
N GLU A 162 -13.19 -7.26 -22.96
CA GLU A 162 -12.70 -8.56 -23.38
C GLU A 162 -13.08 -9.61 -22.31
N GLU A 163 -13.82 -10.63 -22.74
CA GLU A 163 -14.31 -11.66 -21.83
C GLU A 163 -13.17 -12.42 -21.13
N TRP A 164 -12.07 -12.67 -21.83
CA TRP A 164 -10.89 -13.35 -21.27
C TRP A 164 -10.27 -12.56 -20.11
N ALA A 165 -10.22 -11.23 -20.20
CA ALA A 165 -9.63 -10.36 -19.19
C ALA A 165 -10.55 -10.26 -17.95
N SER A 166 -11.86 -10.09 -18.17
CA SER A 166 -12.86 -10.08 -17.09
C SER A 166 -12.90 -11.40 -16.32
N ASN A 167 -12.86 -12.53 -17.04
CA ASN A 167 -12.85 -13.86 -16.44
C ASN A 167 -11.55 -14.13 -15.68
N ALA A 168 -10.40 -13.71 -16.22
CA ALA A 168 -9.11 -13.83 -15.55
C ALA A 168 -9.07 -13.01 -14.25
N GLY A 169 -9.51 -11.75 -14.29
CA GLY A 169 -9.61 -10.90 -13.11
C GLY A 169 -10.50 -11.53 -12.03
N SER A 170 -11.70 -11.99 -12.41
CA SER A 170 -12.65 -12.61 -11.48
C SER A 170 -12.09 -13.87 -10.83
N LYS A 171 -11.38 -14.72 -11.59
CA LYS A 171 -10.71 -15.92 -11.04
C LYS A 171 -9.68 -15.54 -9.99
N VAL A 172 -8.80 -14.57 -10.29
CA VAL A 172 -7.76 -14.13 -9.36
C VAL A 172 -8.37 -13.51 -8.10
N PHE A 173 -9.42 -12.71 -8.26
CA PHE A 173 -10.11 -12.10 -7.12
C PHE A 173 -10.76 -13.13 -6.18
N ILE A 174 -11.42 -14.16 -6.75
CA ILE A 174 -12.01 -15.24 -5.95
C ILE A 174 -10.93 -16.04 -5.19
N VAL A 175 -9.83 -16.37 -5.86
CA VAL A 175 -8.73 -17.10 -5.21
C VAL A 175 -8.10 -16.25 -4.10
N ASN A 176 -7.94 -14.95 -4.31
CA ASN A 176 -7.47 -14.03 -3.26
C ASN A 176 -8.42 -14.06 -2.06
N ARG A 177 -9.73 -14.02 -2.31
CA ARG A 177 -10.76 -14.04 -1.26
C ARG A 177 -10.74 -15.31 -0.42
N LEU A 178 -10.38 -16.44 -1.01
CA LEU A 178 -10.17 -17.69 -0.26
C LEU A 178 -8.98 -17.59 0.69
N GLY A 179 -7.88 -16.94 0.26
CA GLY A 179 -6.74 -16.62 1.13
C GLY A 179 -7.12 -15.69 2.28
N ASP A 180 -7.95 -14.68 2.00
CA ASP A 180 -8.41 -13.70 2.98
C ASP A 180 -9.19 -14.37 4.12
N PHE A 181 -9.98 -15.42 3.85
CA PHE A 181 -10.62 -16.21 4.91
C PHE A 181 -9.62 -16.90 5.82
N GLY A 182 -8.56 -17.49 5.26
CA GLY A 182 -7.49 -18.10 6.05
C GLY A 182 -6.76 -17.09 6.91
N PHE A 183 -6.47 -15.92 6.35
CA PHE A 183 -5.86 -14.81 7.08
C PHE A 183 -6.74 -14.34 8.24
N LEU A 184 -8.04 -14.12 8.00
CA LEU A 184 -8.99 -13.70 9.02
C LEU A 184 -9.15 -14.74 10.14
N LEU A 185 -9.18 -16.04 9.80
CA LEU A 185 -9.19 -17.09 10.81
C LEU A 185 -7.94 -17.04 11.70
N GLY A 186 -6.76 -16.88 11.11
CA GLY A 186 -5.51 -16.69 11.86
C GLY A 186 -5.55 -15.45 12.76
N LEU A 187 -6.10 -14.35 12.25
CA LEU A 187 -6.28 -13.09 12.98
C LEU A 187 -7.20 -13.25 14.21
N PHE A 188 -8.32 -13.96 14.05
CA PHE A 188 -9.24 -14.22 15.16
C PHE A 188 -8.66 -15.17 16.20
N LEU A 189 -7.93 -16.22 15.78
CA LEU A 189 -7.24 -17.12 16.70
C LEU A 189 -6.17 -16.38 17.52
N LEU A 190 -5.33 -15.59 16.83
CA LEU A 190 -4.29 -14.79 17.48
C LEU A 190 -4.89 -13.81 18.49
N PHE A 191 -5.98 -13.14 18.13
CA PHE A 191 -6.68 -12.24 19.05
C PHE A 191 -7.30 -12.98 20.24
N SER A 192 -7.86 -14.17 20.02
CA SER A 192 -8.43 -14.99 21.10
C SER A 192 -7.37 -15.39 22.14
N GLU A 193 -6.13 -15.63 21.71
CA GLU A 193 -5.04 -16.04 22.60
C GLU A 193 -4.31 -14.85 23.26
N LYS A 194 -4.04 -13.80 22.48
CA LYS A 194 -3.17 -12.68 22.91
C LYS A 194 -3.91 -11.40 23.23
N GLY A 195 -5.15 -11.24 22.78
CA GLY A 195 -6.00 -10.07 23.06
C GLY A 195 -5.54 -8.76 22.41
N THR A 196 -4.61 -8.79 21.45
CA THR A 196 -4.08 -7.61 20.76
C THR A 196 -3.80 -7.91 19.29
N PHE A 197 -3.92 -6.90 18.44
CA PHE A 197 -3.53 -6.95 17.02
C PHE A 197 -2.19 -6.26 16.74
N SER A 198 -1.61 -5.59 17.74
CA SER A 198 -0.38 -4.81 17.61
C SER A 198 0.86 -5.70 17.55
N PHE A 199 1.74 -5.46 16.57
CA PHE A 199 3.00 -6.19 16.46
C PHE A 199 3.88 -5.97 17.70
N SER A 200 3.99 -4.73 18.18
CA SER A 200 4.85 -4.42 19.33
C SER A 200 4.44 -5.20 20.57
N ASP A 201 3.14 -5.34 20.81
CA ASP A 201 2.61 -5.97 22.02
C ASP A 201 2.77 -7.49 21.93
N LEU A 202 2.59 -8.06 20.73
CA LEU A 202 2.79 -9.49 20.49
C LEU A 202 4.25 -9.89 20.64
N PHE A 203 5.16 -9.15 20.01
CA PHE A 203 6.58 -9.49 20.02
C PHE A 203 7.32 -9.04 21.29
N SER A 204 6.79 -8.08 22.05
CA SER A 204 7.31 -7.78 23.40
C SER A 204 6.85 -8.81 24.45
N SER A 205 5.70 -9.45 24.26
CA SER A 205 5.24 -10.56 25.11
C SER A 205 5.95 -11.89 24.82
N GLY A 206 6.90 -11.90 23.87
CA GLY A 206 7.61 -13.07 23.38
C GLY A 206 9.03 -13.20 23.92
N GLU A 207 9.21 -13.29 25.24
CA GLU A 207 10.14 -14.31 25.73
C GLU A 207 9.45 -15.65 25.44
N ILE A 208 9.85 -16.26 24.33
CA ILE A 208 9.47 -17.64 24.01
C ILE A 208 10.22 -18.50 25.03
N SER A 209 9.54 -18.84 26.13
CA SER A 209 9.97 -19.85 27.10
C SER A 209 9.93 -21.24 26.48
#